data_AF-A0A9R0UBH4-F1
#
_entry.id   AF-A0A9R0UBH4-F1
#
_cell.length_a   1.000
_cell.length_b   1.000
_cell.length_c   1.000
_cell.angle_alpha   90.00
_cell.angle_beta   90.00
_cell.angle_gamma   90.00
#
_symmetry.space_group_name_H-M   'P 1'
#
loop_
_entity.id
_entity.type
_entity.pdbx_description
1 polymer ?
#
loop_
_entity_poly.entity_id
_entity_poly.type
_entity_poly.pdbx_seq_one_letter_code
_entity_poly.pdbx_strand_id
1 'polypeptide(L)'
;MVPTPVKIIIAGGFGAGKTTMVGSVSEIPPLTTEEVLTEASAGVDDLSGVERKTTTTVALDFGRITISPRHVLYLFGTPGQARFWFMWDDLARGAIGTVVLVDTRRLETSFAAIDFFERRKIPFVVAVNCFDNAPRYTADEIREALVVPDRVPIVMCDARDRDSSKLALIRLVKHAMTVVPAARV
;
A
#
# COMPACT_ATOMS: atom_id res chain seq x y z
N MET A 1 21.39 -11.49 -18.96
CA MET A 1 19.93 -11.39 -19.15
C MET A 1 19.42 -10.38 -18.14
N VAL A 2 18.63 -9.39 -18.57
CA VAL A 2 18.04 -8.40 -17.64
C VAL A 2 16.82 -9.04 -16.96
N PRO A 3 16.69 -9.00 -15.63
CA PRO A 3 15.51 -9.54 -14.94
C PRO A 3 14.23 -8.81 -15.35
N THR A 4 13.12 -9.54 -15.45
CA THR A 4 11.79 -8.98 -15.71
C THR A 4 11.29 -8.25 -14.45
N PRO A 5 10.97 -6.94 -14.56
CA PRO A 5 10.46 -6.18 -13.44
C PRO A 5 8.96 -6.42 -13.24
N VAL A 6 8.55 -6.57 -11.99
CA VAL A 6 7.15 -6.63 -11.55
C VAL A 6 6.91 -5.46 -10.60
N LYS A 7 5.80 -4.75 -10.73
CA LYS A 7 5.49 -3.56 -9.94
C LYS A 7 4.26 -3.78 -9.07
N ILE A 8 4.37 -3.52 -7.77
CA ILE A 8 3.27 -3.54 -6.80
C ILE A 8 3.20 -2.18 -6.10
N ILE A 9 1.97 -1.72 -5.87
CA ILE A 9 1.71 -0.51 -5.08
C ILE A 9 1.36 -0.87 -3.65
N ILE A 10 1.88 -0.12 -2.69
CA ILE A 10 1.48 -0.17 -1.29
C ILE A 10 0.72 1.12 -0.99
N ALA A 11 -0.60 1.03 -0.89
CA ALA A 11 -1.50 2.16 -0.66
C ALA A 11 -2.13 2.12 0.73
N GLY A 12 -2.85 3.17 1.09
CA GLY A 12 -3.55 3.29 2.37
C GLY A 12 -3.41 4.67 2.98
N GLY A 13 -4.21 4.94 4.01
CA GLY A 13 -4.25 6.23 4.70
C GLY A 13 -2.92 6.63 5.34
N PHE A 14 -2.80 7.90 5.71
CA PHE A 14 -1.64 8.41 6.46
C PHE A 14 -1.45 7.60 7.74
N GLY A 15 -0.22 7.17 8.03
CA GLY A 15 0.08 6.36 9.22
C GLY A 15 -0.36 4.88 9.17
N ALA A 16 -0.95 4.40 8.08
CA ALA A 16 -1.38 3.00 7.95
C ALA A 16 -0.23 1.96 7.93
N GLY A 17 1.03 2.39 7.83
CA GLY A 17 2.21 1.51 7.85
C GLY A 17 2.87 1.22 6.50
N LYS A 18 2.60 2.02 5.45
CA LYS A 18 3.18 1.84 4.09
C LYS A 18 4.72 1.78 4.09
N THR A 19 5.37 2.81 4.62
CA THR A 19 6.84 2.86 4.77
C THR A 19 7.37 1.68 5.56
N THR A 20 6.70 1.32 6.66
CA THR A 20 7.07 0.18 7.50
C THR A 20 7.01 -1.14 6.72
N MET A 21 5.91 -1.37 6.00
CA MET A 21 5.72 -2.56 5.18
C MET A 21 6.80 -2.65 4.10
N VAL A 22 7.03 -1.58 3.33
CA VAL A 22 8.08 -1.53 2.29
C VAL A 22 9.45 -1.83 2.90
N GLY A 23 9.78 -1.21 4.03
CA GLY A 23 11.03 -1.42 4.74
C GLY A 23 11.22 -2.84 5.27
N SER A 24 10.15 -3.49 5.75
CA SER A 24 10.25 -4.84 6.32
C SER A 24 10.63 -5.91 5.30
N VAL A 25 10.25 -5.74 4.02
CA VAL A 25 10.42 -6.77 2.98
C VAL A 25 11.52 -6.44 1.97
N SER A 26 11.90 -5.17 1.83
CA SER A 26 12.90 -4.72 0.86
C SER A 26 14.30 -5.25 1.17
N GLU A 27 15.02 -5.66 0.12
CA GLU A 27 16.44 -6.06 0.18
C GLU A 27 17.39 -4.85 0.14
N ILE A 28 16.88 -3.71 -0.33
CA ILE A 28 17.60 -2.44 -0.31
C ILE A 28 17.02 -1.54 0.77
N PRO A 29 17.85 -0.65 1.37
CA PRO A 29 17.32 0.41 2.21
C PRO A 29 16.23 1.16 1.43
N PRO A 30 15.04 1.37 2.02
CA PRO A 30 13.99 2.10 1.34
C PRO A 30 14.49 3.48 0.92
N LEU A 31 14.47 3.75 -0.37
CA LEU A 31 14.74 5.09 -0.86
C LEU A 31 13.51 5.92 -0.53
N THR A 32 13.66 6.78 0.48
CA THR A 32 12.69 7.82 0.79
C THR A 32 13.12 9.04 0.00
N THR A 33 12.43 9.39 -1.08
CA THR A 33 12.73 10.64 -1.79
C THR A 33 12.16 11.79 -0.97
N GLU A 34 13.00 12.44 -0.17
CA GLU A 34 12.61 13.66 0.53
C GLU A 34 12.69 14.84 -0.44
N GLU A 35 11.56 15.25 -1.02
CA GLU A 35 11.46 16.52 -1.74
C GLU A 35 10.98 17.63 -0.78
N VAL A 36 11.76 18.69 -0.66
CA VAL A 36 11.40 19.92 0.07
C VAL A 36 10.38 20.68 -0.77
N LEU A 37 9.10 20.55 -0.44
CA LEU A 37 8.08 21.44 -0.99
C LEU A 37 8.06 22.74 -0.19
N THR A 38 8.37 23.85 -0.87
CA THR A 38 8.20 25.21 -0.36
C THR A 38 6.73 25.51 -0.06
N GLU A 39 6.53 26.31 0.99
CA GLU A 39 5.27 26.76 1.61
C GLU A 39 4.06 26.88 0.67
N ALA A 40 3.18 25.89 0.68
CA ALA A 40 1.81 26.03 0.18
C ALA A 40 0.87 25.02 0.85
N SER A 41 0.70 25.12 2.17
CA SER A 41 -0.49 24.68 2.95
C SER A 41 -0.15 24.61 4.44
N ALA A 42 0.11 25.77 5.05
CA ALA A 42 -0.09 25.89 6.49
C ALA A 42 -1.61 26.05 6.71
N GLY A 43 -2.26 25.03 7.29
CA GLY A 43 -3.56 25.24 7.95
C GLY A 43 -4.75 24.37 7.57
N VAL A 44 -4.61 23.18 6.97
CA VAL A 44 -5.79 22.33 6.64
C VAL A 44 -5.77 20.93 7.27
N ASP A 45 -4.64 20.45 7.78
CA ASP A 45 -4.54 19.06 8.27
C ASP A 45 -4.50 19.00 9.80
N ASP A 46 -5.32 18.10 10.37
CA ASP A 46 -5.19 17.67 11.76
C ASP A 46 -3.89 16.86 11.92
N LEU A 47 -2.94 17.43 12.68
CA LEU A 47 -1.63 16.86 12.98
C LEU A 47 -1.66 15.95 14.23
N SER A 48 -2.84 15.55 14.71
CA SER A 48 -2.94 14.65 15.86
C SER A 48 -2.26 13.29 15.57
N GLY A 49 -1.26 12.94 16.40
CA GLY A 49 -0.39 11.76 16.22
C GLY A 49 0.99 12.04 15.60
N VAL A 50 1.37 13.31 15.44
CA VAL A 50 2.66 13.74 14.86
C VAL A 50 3.64 14.15 15.97
N GLU A 51 4.15 13.21 16.74
CA GLU A 51 5.24 13.52 17.70
C GLU A 51 6.64 13.34 17.09
N ARG A 52 6.75 12.87 15.83
CA ARG A 52 8.06 12.62 15.17
C ARG A 52 8.14 13.00 13.68
N LYS A 53 7.29 13.90 13.17
CA LYS A 53 7.48 14.47 11.83
C LYS A 53 7.28 15.99 11.83
N THR A 54 8.38 16.71 11.98
CA THR A 54 8.46 18.19 11.96
C THR A 54 8.42 18.78 10.54
N THR A 55 8.34 17.97 9.49
CA THR A 55 8.38 18.43 8.09
C THR A 55 7.39 17.65 7.23
N THR A 56 6.58 18.36 6.43
CA THR A 56 5.57 17.75 5.55
C THR A 56 6.19 17.30 4.22
N THR A 57 6.92 16.19 4.26
CA THR A 57 7.68 15.63 3.12
C THR A 57 6.84 14.72 2.21
N VAL A 58 6.99 14.84 0.88
CA VAL A 58 6.45 13.87 -0.11
C VAL A 58 7.39 12.67 -0.24
N ALA A 59 7.41 11.84 0.78
CA ALA A 59 8.16 10.59 0.72
C ALA A 59 7.39 9.57 -0.13
N LEU A 60 7.89 9.25 -1.33
CA LEU A 60 7.54 8.00 -2.01
C LEU A 60 8.45 6.91 -1.44
N ASP A 61 7.88 5.85 -0.87
CA ASP A 61 8.67 4.71 -0.42
C ASP A 61 9.01 3.81 -1.62
N PHE A 62 10.26 3.41 -1.77
CA PHE A 62 10.68 2.44 -2.78
C PHE A 62 11.34 1.20 -2.15
N GLY A 63 10.91 0.01 -2.58
CA GLY A 63 11.49 -1.27 -2.16
C GLY A 63 11.79 -2.20 -3.31
N ARG A 64 12.73 -3.13 -3.11
CA ARG A 64 13.14 -4.12 -4.11
C ARG A 64 13.24 -5.51 -3.47
N ILE A 65 12.68 -6.52 -4.12
CA ILE A 65 12.79 -7.93 -3.73
C ILE A 65 13.20 -8.75 -4.94
N THR A 66 14.22 -9.60 -4.79
CA THR A 66 14.59 -10.56 -5.82
C THR A 66 13.72 -11.81 -5.67
N ILE A 67 12.89 -12.11 -6.67
CA ILE A 67 12.01 -13.29 -6.64
C ILE A 67 12.71 -14.51 -7.22
N SER A 68 13.48 -14.31 -8.29
CA SER A 68 14.30 -15.34 -8.95
C SER A 68 15.40 -14.65 -9.77
N PRO A 69 16.38 -15.38 -10.35
CA PRO A 69 17.38 -14.79 -11.24
C PRO A 69 16.80 -14.05 -12.46
N ARG A 70 15.53 -14.32 -12.79
CA ARG A 70 14.82 -13.71 -13.92
C ARG A 70 13.75 -12.70 -13.51
N HIS A 71 13.45 -12.51 -12.22
CA HIS A 71 12.33 -11.67 -11.78
C HIS A 71 12.69 -10.83 -10.56
N VAL A 72 12.39 -9.54 -10.64
CA VAL A 72 12.55 -8.58 -9.55
C VAL A 72 11.21 -7.92 -9.29
N LEU A 73 10.82 -7.85 -8.01
CA LEU A 73 9.62 -7.16 -7.57
C LEU A 73 10.01 -5.78 -7.01
N TYR A 74 9.39 -4.74 -7.56
CA TYR A 74 9.47 -3.36 -7.09
C TYR A 74 8.21 -2.98 -6.33
N LEU A 75 8.41 -2.40 -5.15
CA LEU A 75 7.35 -1.91 -4.28
C LEU A 75 7.38 -0.39 -4.28
N PHE A 76 6.21 0.23 -4.44
CA PHE A 76 6.06 1.67 -4.40
C PHE A 76 4.99 2.05 -3.38
N GLY A 77 5.39 2.70 -2.28
CA GLY A 77 4.46 3.24 -1.29
C GLY A 77 3.84 4.54 -1.76
N THR A 78 2.50 4.61 -1.79
CA THR A 78 1.81 5.85 -2.18
C THR A 78 2.00 6.94 -1.13
N PRO A 79 1.98 8.23 -1.50
CA PRO A 79 1.74 9.29 -0.52
C PRO A 79 0.40 9.05 0.20
N GLY A 80 0.40 9.21 1.52
CA GLY A 80 -0.78 8.93 2.36
C GLY A 80 -1.72 10.12 2.61
N GLN A 81 -1.39 11.31 2.09
CA GLN A 81 -2.18 12.55 2.28
C GLN A 81 -3.00 12.87 1.04
N ALA A 82 -4.21 13.40 1.23
CA ALA A 82 -5.18 13.63 0.15
C ALA A 82 -4.66 14.54 -0.98
N ARG A 83 -3.83 15.52 -0.64
CA ARG A 83 -3.25 16.47 -1.61
C ARG A 83 -2.29 15.85 -2.64
N PHE A 84 -1.88 14.59 -2.46
CA PHE A 84 -0.97 13.88 -3.38
C PHE A 84 -1.67 12.82 -4.23
N TRP A 85 -3.01 12.76 -4.22
CA TRP A 85 -3.76 11.83 -5.07
C TRP A 85 -3.48 12.02 -6.57
N PHE A 86 -3.05 13.21 -7.00
CA PHE A 86 -2.68 13.45 -8.40
C PHE A 86 -1.55 12.54 -8.91
N MET A 87 -0.69 12.03 -8.02
CA MET A 87 0.42 11.13 -8.39
C MET A 87 -0.03 9.68 -8.57
N TRP A 88 -1.23 9.32 -8.11
CA TRP A 88 -1.64 7.92 -8.02
C TRP A 88 -1.85 7.28 -9.39
N ASP A 89 -2.27 8.06 -10.40
CA ASP A 89 -2.44 7.57 -11.77
C ASP A 89 -1.11 7.13 -12.40
N ASP A 90 -0.08 7.96 -12.28
CA ASP A 90 1.25 7.64 -12.79
C ASP A 90 1.90 6.52 -12.00
N LEU A 91 1.68 6.51 -10.67
CA LEU A 91 2.20 5.45 -9.83
C LEU A 91 1.51 4.11 -10.13
N ALA A 92 0.21 4.08 -10.37
CA ALA A 92 -0.54 2.87 -10.67
C ALA A 92 -0.19 2.25 -12.04
N ARG A 93 0.31 3.05 -12.99
CA ARG A 93 0.65 2.58 -14.34
C ARG A 93 1.64 1.42 -14.30
N GLY A 94 1.28 0.33 -14.96
CA GLY A 94 2.10 -0.89 -15.08
C GLY A 94 2.19 -1.73 -13.79
N ALA A 95 1.46 -1.38 -12.73
CA ALA A 95 1.37 -2.22 -11.55
C ALA A 95 0.52 -3.47 -11.83
N ILE A 96 0.96 -4.63 -11.34
CA ILE A 96 0.16 -5.87 -11.40
C ILE A 96 -0.97 -5.87 -10.36
N GLY A 97 -0.87 -5.01 -9.35
CA GLY A 97 -1.88 -4.83 -8.32
C GLY A 97 -1.38 -4.01 -7.14
N THR A 98 -2.26 -3.87 -6.15
CA THR A 98 -2.05 -3.02 -4.97
C THR A 98 -2.35 -3.75 -3.66
N VAL A 99 -1.50 -3.56 -2.65
CA VAL A 99 -1.86 -3.82 -1.25
C VAL A 99 -2.43 -2.53 -0.67
N VAL A 100 -3.69 -2.53 -0.27
CA VAL A 100 -4.30 -1.41 0.46
C VAL A 100 -4.19 -1.70 1.95
N LEU A 101 -3.28 -1.01 2.63
CA LEU A 101 -3.14 -1.10 4.08
C LEU A 101 -4.26 -0.33 4.79
N VAL A 102 -4.87 -0.99 5.76
CA VAL A 102 -5.97 -0.47 6.57
C VAL A 102 -5.56 -0.43 8.04
N ASP A 103 -5.78 0.72 8.68
CA ASP A 103 -5.63 0.91 10.12
C ASP A 103 -7.02 0.93 10.76
N THR A 104 -7.35 -0.05 11.59
CA THR A 104 -8.70 -0.17 12.18
C THR A 104 -9.04 0.94 13.17
N ARG A 105 -8.05 1.74 13.60
CA ARG A 105 -8.27 2.94 14.42
C ARG A 105 -8.83 4.11 13.61
N ARG A 106 -8.65 4.09 12.28
CA ARG A 106 -9.01 5.16 11.34
C ARG A 106 -9.37 4.56 9.96
N LEU A 107 -10.41 3.73 9.94
CA LEU A 107 -10.83 2.96 8.76
C LEU A 107 -11.13 3.86 7.56
N GLU A 108 -11.72 5.02 7.79
CA GLU A 108 -12.13 6.01 6.80
C GLU A 108 -10.99 6.50 5.92
N THR A 109 -9.76 6.49 6.46
CA THR A 109 -8.55 6.90 5.72
C THR A 109 -8.19 5.94 4.58
N SER A 110 -8.79 4.75 4.53
CA SER A 110 -8.58 3.75 3.48
C SER A 110 -9.55 3.86 2.30
N PHE A 111 -10.71 4.51 2.48
CA PHE A 111 -11.77 4.54 1.48
C PHE A 111 -11.31 5.10 0.13
N ALA A 112 -10.56 6.19 0.13
CA ALA A 112 -10.05 6.79 -1.10
C ALA A 112 -9.12 5.84 -1.89
N ALA A 113 -8.29 5.05 -1.19
CA ALA A 113 -7.44 4.05 -1.81
C ALA A 113 -8.28 2.92 -2.43
N ILE A 114 -9.25 2.39 -1.68
CA ILE A 114 -10.14 1.31 -2.15
C ILE A 114 -10.91 1.76 -3.40
N ASP A 115 -11.58 2.91 -3.33
CA ASP A 115 -12.37 3.45 -4.45
C ASP A 115 -11.49 3.72 -5.69
N PHE A 116 -10.28 4.25 -5.50
CA PHE A 116 -9.36 4.52 -6.60
C PHE A 116 -8.98 3.25 -7.38
N PHE A 117 -8.55 2.19 -6.70
CA PHE A 117 -8.10 0.96 -7.36
C PHE A 117 -9.27 0.12 -7.87
N GLU A 118 -10.41 0.15 -7.18
CA GLU A 118 -11.64 -0.51 -7.64
C GLU A 118 -12.14 0.09 -8.96
N ARG A 119 -12.29 1.43 -9.03
CA ARG A 119 -12.75 2.11 -10.27
C ARG A 119 -11.85 1.84 -11.46
N ARG A 120 -10.54 1.73 -11.23
CA ARG A 120 -9.54 1.46 -12.27
C ARG A 120 -9.38 -0.03 -12.60
N LYS A 121 -10.13 -0.90 -11.93
CA LYS A 121 -10.05 -2.37 -12.09
C LYS A 121 -8.62 -2.91 -11.90
N ILE A 122 -7.85 -2.25 -11.06
CA ILE A 122 -6.50 -2.71 -10.68
C ILE A 122 -6.70 -3.77 -9.59
N PRO A 123 -6.17 -4.99 -9.74
CA PRO A 123 -6.29 -6.01 -8.70
C PRO A 123 -5.74 -5.50 -7.37
N PHE A 124 -6.47 -5.70 -6.28
CA PHE A 124 -6.00 -5.29 -4.97
C PHE A 124 -6.38 -6.26 -3.87
N VAL A 125 -5.66 -6.20 -2.77
CA VAL A 125 -6.02 -6.87 -1.52
C VAL A 125 -6.10 -5.82 -0.42
N VAL A 126 -6.97 -6.05 0.55
CA VAL A 126 -7.02 -5.27 1.78
C VAL A 126 -6.15 -5.97 2.82
N ALA A 127 -5.12 -5.29 3.29
CA ALA A 127 -4.23 -5.77 4.33
C ALA A 127 -4.48 -4.96 5.61
N VAL A 128 -5.14 -5.57 6.58
CA VAL A 128 -5.48 -4.94 7.85
C VAL A 128 -4.25 -4.96 8.75
N ASN A 129 -3.62 -3.80 8.91
CA ASN A 129 -2.42 -3.65 9.72
C ASN A 129 -2.78 -3.64 11.20
N CYS A 130 -2.36 -4.70 11.90
CA CYS A 130 -2.71 -4.99 13.27
C CYS A 130 -1.78 -4.29 14.26
N PHE A 131 -2.15 -3.09 14.69
CA PHE A 131 -1.42 -2.38 15.76
C PHE A 131 -1.74 -2.95 17.15
N ASP A 132 -0.76 -2.89 18.06
CA ASP A 132 -0.87 -3.51 19.40
C ASP A 132 -2.09 -3.02 20.20
N ASN A 133 -2.44 -1.73 20.07
CA ASN A 133 -3.56 -1.09 20.77
C ASN A 133 -4.79 -0.83 19.88
N ALA A 134 -4.88 -1.48 18.72
CA ALA A 134 -6.03 -1.31 17.83
C ALA A 134 -7.14 -2.32 18.13
N PRO A 135 -8.43 -1.92 17.98
CA PRO A 135 -9.53 -2.87 18.04
C PRO A 135 -9.34 -4.01 17.02
N ARG A 136 -9.64 -5.23 17.46
CA ARG A 136 -9.57 -6.44 16.65
C ARG A 136 -10.96 -6.72 16.09
N TYR A 137 -11.02 -6.87 14.78
CA TYR A 137 -12.23 -7.22 14.03
C TYR A 137 -11.94 -8.46 13.20
N THR A 138 -12.98 -9.19 12.83
CA THR A 138 -12.93 -10.27 11.85
C THR A 138 -12.80 -9.70 10.43
N ALA A 139 -12.41 -10.54 9.47
CA ALA A 139 -12.35 -10.13 8.07
C ALA A 139 -13.74 -9.71 7.53
N ASP A 140 -14.81 -10.36 8.00
CA ASP A 140 -16.17 -10.09 7.55
C ASP A 140 -16.70 -8.76 8.10
N GLU A 141 -16.44 -8.43 9.38
CA GLU A 141 -16.75 -7.11 9.94
C GLU A 141 -16.02 -5.98 9.20
N ILE A 142 -14.72 -6.18 8.89
CA ILE A 142 -13.95 -5.22 8.09
C ILE A 142 -14.50 -5.11 6.67
N ARG A 143 -14.92 -6.23 6.06
CA ARG A 143 -15.51 -6.25 4.72
C ARG A 143 -16.77 -5.40 4.66
N GLU A 144 -17.66 -5.61 5.62
CA GLU A 144 -18.92 -4.88 5.74
C GLU A 144 -18.64 -3.38 5.95
N ALA A 145 -17.76 -3.04 6.89
CA ALA A 145 -17.41 -1.66 7.20
C ALA A 145 -16.76 -0.91 6.02
N LEU A 146 -15.94 -1.59 5.22
CA LEU A 146 -15.27 -1.01 4.07
C LEU A 146 -16.05 -1.15 2.74
N VAL A 147 -17.18 -1.85 2.75
CA VAL A 147 -17.99 -2.17 1.56
C VAL A 147 -17.14 -2.85 0.46
N VAL A 148 -16.28 -3.80 0.86
CA VAL A 148 -15.32 -4.43 -0.05
C VAL A 148 -15.93 -5.67 -0.71
N PRO A 149 -15.92 -5.80 -2.06
CA PRO A 149 -16.51 -6.95 -2.74
C PRO A 149 -15.92 -8.29 -2.28
N ASP A 150 -16.73 -9.35 -2.19
CA ASP A 150 -16.32 -10.69 -1.70
C ASP A 150 -15.09 -11.26 -2.41
N ARG A 151 -14.94 -10.95 -3.71
CA ARG A 151 -13.79 -11.37 -4.53
C ARG A 151 -12.45 -10.79 -4.06
N VAL A 152 -12.47 -9.67 -3.34
CA VAL A 152 -11.26 -8.98 -2.85
C VAL A 152 -10.82 -9.65 -1.55
N PRO A 153 -9.59 -10.22 -1.51
CA PRO A 153 -9.05 -10.79 -0.30
C PRO A 153 -8.82 -9.74 0.79
N ILE A 154 -9.20 -10.10 2.01
CA ILE A 154 -8.82 -9.38 3.23
C ILE A 154 -7.84 -10.27 3.97
N VAL A 155 -6.70 -9.71 4.37
CA VAL A 155 -5.68 -10.40 5.15
C VAL A 155 -5.31 -9.58 6.37
N MET A 156 -5.11 -10.24 7.51
CA MET A 156 -4.50 -9.63 8.67
C MET A 156 -2.98 -9.61 8.49
N CYS A 157 -2.34 -8.50 8.82
CA CYS A 157 -0.89 -8.40 8.77
C CYS A 157 -0.35 -7.50 9.90
N ASP A 158 0.88 -7.73 10.33
CA ASP A 158 1.74 -6.73 10.97
C ASP A 158 2.77 -6.24 9.94
N ALA A 159 2.79 -4.95 9.64
CA ALA A 159 3.73 -4.34 8.70
C ALA A 159 5.19 -4.33 9.20
N ARG A 160 5.42 -4.51 10.51
CA ARG A 160 6.76 -4.63 11.12
C ARG A 160 7.35 -6.01 10.88
N ASP A 161 6.50 -7.02 10.72
CA ASP A 161 6.90 -8.40 10.50
C ASP A 161 7.08 -8.71 9.02
N ARG A 162 8.26 -9.21 8.68
CA ARG A 162 8.67 -9.45 7.30
C ARG A 162 7.84 -10.56 6.65
N ASP A 163 7.55 -11.64 7.36
CA ASP A 163 6.88 -12.80 6.78
C ASP A 163 5.37 -12.57 6.63
N SER A 164 4.77 -11.85 7.57
CA SER A 164 3.43 -11.26 7.48
C SER A 164 3.30 -10.35 6.26
N SER A 165 4.23 -9.42 6.07
CA SER A 165 4.22 -8.51 4.92
C SER A 165 4.38 -9.26 3.59
N LYS A 166 5.24 -10.27 3.53
CA LYS A 166 5.34 -11.17 2.36
C LYS A 166 4.04 -11.92 2.10
N LEU A 167 3.35 -12.40 3.13
CA LEU A 167 2.10 -13.14 2.96
C LEU A 167 1.04 -12.27 2.26
N ALA A 168 0.95 -10.98 2.63
CA ALA A 168 0.09 -10.03 1.95
C ALA A 168 0.47 -9.83 0.47
N LEU A 169 1.76 -9.72 0.15
CA LEU A 169 2.25 -9.66 -1.23
C LEU A 169 1.93 -10.94 -2.03
N ILE A 170 2.12 -12.11 -1.42
CA ILE A 170 1.78 -13.40 -2.04
C ILE A 170 0.27 -13.46 -2.30
N ARG A 171 -0.56 -13.03 -1.36
CA ARG A 171 -2.01 -13.01 -1.53
C ARG A 171 -2.42 -12.10 -2.68
N LEU A 172 -1.79 -10.93 -2.80
CA LEU A 172 -2.01 -10.01 -3.91
C LEU A 172 -1.63 -10.65 -5.24
N VAL A 173 -0.44 -11.22 -5.38
CA VAL A 173 0.00 -11.85 -6.64
C VAL A 173 -0.96 -12.98 -7.03
N LYS A 174 -1.34 -13.85 -6.09
CA LYS A 174 -2.32 -14.92 -6.34
C LYS A 174 -3.67 -14.34 -6.79
N HIS A 175 -4.14 -13.26 -6.16
CA HIS A 175 -5.39 -12.62 -6.55
C HIS A 175 -5.30 -12.00 -7.96
N ALA A 176 -4.23 -11.25 -8.25
CA ALA A 176 -4.00 -10.66 -9.57
C ALA A 176 -4.00 -11.73 -10.68
N MET A 177 -3.41 -12.89 -10.44
CA MET A 177 -3.43 -14.02 -11.39
C MET A 177 -4.83 -14.60 -11.65
N THR A 178 -5.79 -14.41 -10.73
CA THR A 178 -7.19 -14.84 -10.93
C THR A 178 -8.05 -13.81 -11.66
N VAL A 179 -7.64 -12.53 -11.64
CA VAL A 179 -8.41 -11.41 -12.17
C VAL A 179 -7.89 -10.93 -13.52
N VAL A 180 -6.58 -11.05 -13.76
CA VAL A 180 -5.96 -10.74 -15.04
C VAL A 180 -6.15 -11.94 -15.98
N PRO A 181 -6.88 -11.80 -17.10
CA PRO A 181 -6.95 -12.85 -18.10
C PRO A 181 -5.54 -13.22 -18.54
N ALA A 182 -5.24 -14.51 -18.69
CA ALA A 182 -3.97 -14.94 -19.28
C ALA A 182 -3.75 -14.15 -20.57
N ALA A 183 -2.64 -13.40 -20.63
CA ALA A 183 -2.26 -12.71 -21.85
C ALA A 183 -2.22 -13.77 -22.95
N ARG A 184 -3.07 -13.61 -23.98
CA ARG A 184 -2.95 -14.42 -25.20
C ARG A 184 -1.58 -14.08 -25.79
N VAL A 185 -0.65 -15.02 -25.65
CA VAL A 185 0.62 -15.04 -26.40
C VAL A 185 0.28 -15.38 -27.85
#